data_AF-A0A3D0D9U1-F1
#
_entry.id   AF-A0A3D0D9U1-F1
#
_cell.length_a   1.000
_cell.length_b   1.000
_cell.length_c   1.000
_cell.angle_alpha   90.00
_cell.angle_beta   90.00
_cell.angle_gamma   90.00
#
_symmetry.space_group_name_H-M   'P 1'
#
loop_
_entity.id
_entity.type
_entity.pdbx_description
1 polymer ?
#
loop_
_entity_poly.entity_id
_entity_poly.type
_entity_poly.pdbx_seq_one_letter_code
_entity_poly.pdbx_strand_id
1 'polypeptide(L)' 'MRCGDITAHLNNAAGRVTIRDHLFDIELRPREALALLHWLEENEEQLQVLERTRPEPRHSRRRESLTA' A
#
# COMPACT_ATOMS: atom_id res chain seq x y z
N MET A 1 -6.26 7.96 1.72
CA MET A 1 -4.93 7.34 1.92
C MET A 1 -4.07 7.74 0.74
N ARG A 2 -2.92 8.34 1.02
CA ARG A 2 -1.86 8.62 0.06
C ARG A 2 -1.01 7.36 -0.14
N CYS A 3 -0.17 7.34 -1.18
CA CYS A 3 0.87 6.34 -1.31
C CYS A 3 1.75 6.36 -0.06
N GLY A 4 1.89 5.22 0.62
CA GLY A 4 2.67 5.09 1.85
C GLY A 4 1.88 5.20 3.16
N ASP A 5 0.59 5.55 3.13
CA ASP A 5 -0.25 5.55 4.33
C ASP A 5 -0.68 4.11 4.68
N ILE A 6 0.06 3.45 5.59
CA ILE A 6 -0.27 2.10 6.06
C ILE A 6 -1.17 2.18 7.29
N THR A 7 -2.28 1.43 7.29
CA THR A 7 -3.19 1.31 8.44
C THR A 7 -3.30 -0.13 8.89
N ALA A 8 -3.35 -0.36 10.20
CA ALA A 8 -3.51 -1.69 10.79
C ALA A 8 -4.79 -1.75 11.63
N HIS A 9 -5.64 -2.73 11.35
CA HIS A 9 -6.89 -2.96 12.05
C HIS A 9 -6.90 -4.34 12.69
N LEU A 10 -7.07 -4.42 14.00
CA LEU A 10 -7.22 -5.67 14.73
C LEU A 10 -8.68 -6.14 14.67
N ASN A 11 -8.91 -7.31 14.07
CA ASN A 11 -10.16 -8.04 14.14
C ASN A 11 -10.10 -9.06 15.28
N ASN A 12 -10.57 -8.64 16.46
CA ASN A 12 -10.59 -9.47 17.67
C ASN A 12 -11.43 -10.74 17.53
N ALA A 13 -12.52 -10.69 16.77
CA ALA A 13 -13.40 -11.85 16.58
C ALA A 13 -12.73 -12.95 15.74
N ALA A 14 -11.94 -12.56 14.73
CA ALA A 14 -11.20 -13.49 13.89
C ALA A 14 -9.80 -13.81 14.42
N GLY A 15 -9.30 -13.07 15.42
CA GLY A 15 -7.91 -13.14 15.86
C GLY A 15 -6.92 -12.78 14.76
N ARG A 16 -7.29 -11.83 13.89
CA ARG A 16 -6.51 -11.42 12.72
C ARG A 16 -6.24 -9.91 12.75
N VAL A 17 -5.19 -9.49 12.04
CA VAL A 17 -4.91 -8.08 11.78
C VAL A 17 -4.95 -7.86 10.28
N THR A 18 -5.70 -6.86 9.84
CA THR A 18 -5.70 -6.41 8.45
C THR A 18 -4.78 -5.21 8.35
N ILE A 19 -3.74 -5.33 7.53
CA ILE A 19 -2.87 -4.22 7.15
C ILE A 19 -3.32 -3.74 5.76
N ARG A 20 -3.60 -2.44 5.64
CA ARG A 20 -4.09 -1.81 4.42
C ARG A 20 -3.16 -0.71 3.97
N ASP A 21 -2.97 -0.64 2.66
CA ASP A 21 -2.40 0.47 1.93
C ASP A 21 -3.26 0.73 0.68
N HIS A 22 -3.04 1.83 -0.02
CA HIS A 22 -3.75 2.17 -1.25
C HIS A 22 -3.69 1.11 -2.37
N LEU A 23 -2.75 0.16 -2.30
CA LEU A 23 -2.57 -0.91 -3.30
C LEU A 23 -3.07 -2.28 -2.86
N PHE A 24 -3.14 -2.55 -1.56
CA PHE A 24 -3.41 -3.90 -1.06
C PHE A 24 -4.02 -3.90 0.33
N ASP A 25 -4.78 -4.95 0.58
CA ASP A 25 -5.24 -5.36 1.90
C ASP A 25 -4.66 -6.75 2.19
N ILE A 26 -3.96 -6.92 3.32
CA ILE A 26 -3.38 -8.20 3.73
C ILE A 26 -3.90 -8.56 5.11
N GLU A 27 -4.43 -9.77 5.25
CA GLU A 27 -4.82 -10.34 6.54
C GLU A 27 -3.73 -11.25 7.11
N LEU A 28 -3.32 -10.96 8.33
CA LEU A 28 -2.20 -11.61 9.00
C LEU A 28 -2.61 -12.07 10.41
N ARG A 29 -1.88 -13.03 10.97
CA ARG A 29 -1.92 -13.27 12.42
C ARG A 29 -1.27 -12.07 13.14
N PRO A 30 -1.63 -11.78 14.41
CA PRO A 30 -1.07 -10.65 15.15
C PRO A 30 0.47 -10.62 15.17
N ARG A 31 1.11 -11.78 15.33
CA ARG A 31 2.58 -11.89 15.34
C ARG A 31 3.21 -11.56 13.97
N GLU A 32 2.56 -11.98 12.88
CA GLU A 32 3.02 -11.71 11.52
C GLU A 32 2.84 -10.23 11.18
N ALA A 33 1.71 -9.64 11.59
CA ALA A 33 1.45 -8.22 11.44
C ALA A 33 2.48 -7.36 12.19
N LEU A 34 2.81 -7.72 13.44
CA LEU A 34 3.87 -7.04 14.20
C LEU A 34 5.23 -7.12 13.51
N ALA A 35 5.62 -8.30 13.03
CA ALA A 35 6.88 -8.47 12.31
C ALA A 35 6.92 -7.65 11.01
N LEU A 36 5.81 -7.61 10.27
CA LEU A 36 5.72 -6.81 9.04
C LEU A 36 5.80 -5.32 9.33
N LEU A 37 5.07 -4.82 10.34
CA LEU A 37 5.11 -3.41 10.72
C LEU A 37 6.51 -2.97 11.18
N HIS A 38 7.19 -3.80 11.96
CA HIS A 38 8.58 -3.53 12.37
C HIS A 38 9.53 -3.49 11.18
N TRP A 39 9.42 -4.45 10.26
CA TRP A 39 10.24 -4.46 9.05
C TRP A 39 9.97 -3.22 8.18
N LEU A 40 8.71 -2.81 8.03
CA LEU A 40 8.36 -1.61 7.26
C LEU A 40 8.97 -0.34 7.88
N GLU A 41 8.96 -0.23 9.21
CA GLU A 41 9.60 0.87 9.94
C GLU A 41 11.11 0.89 9.73
N GLU A 42 11.79 -0.26 9.85
CA GLU A 42 13.23 -0.37 9.62
C GLU A 42 13.67 -0.04 8.19
N ASN A 43 12.77 -0.21 7.21
CA ASN A 43 13.07 -0.05 5.79
C ASN A 43 12.39 1.19 5.17
N GLU A 44 11.78 2.06 5.98
CA GLU A 44 10.98 3.20 5.51
C GLU A 44 11.76 4.08 4.52
N GLU A 45 13.00 4.46 4.84
CA GLU A 45 13.82 5.32 3.99
C GLU A 45 14.09 4.70 2.61
N GLN A 46 14.34 3.38 2.56
CA GLN A 46 14.60 2.66 1.32
C GLN A 46 13.33 2.53 0.48
N LEU A 47 12.19 2.29 1.13
CA LEU A 47 10.88 2.23 0.48
C LEU A 47 10.49 3.59 -0.11
N GLN A 48 10.75 4.70 0.58
CA GLN A 48 10.50 6.05 0.07
C GLN A 48 11.32 6.37 -1.19
N VAL A 49 12.55 5.85 -1.32
CA VAL A 49 13.36 6.01 -2.54
C VAL A 49 12.75 5.26 -3.73
N LEU A 50 12.21 4.06 -3.51
CA LEU A 50 11.53 3.27 -4.55
C LEU A 50 10.22 3.92 -5.02
N GLU A 51 9.49 4.56 -4.12
CA GLU A 51 8.27 5.30 -4.50
C GLU A 51 8.57 6.53 -5.37
N ARG A 52 9.64 7.27 -5.06
CA ARG A 52 10.07 8.44 -5.85
C ARG A 52 10.63 8.09 -7.22
N THR A 53 11.10 6.86 -7.39
CA THR A 53 11.62 6.34 -8.66
C THR A 53 10.57 5.63 -9.50
N ARG A 54 9.31 5.56 -9.03
CA ARG A 54 8.22 5.13 -9.92
C ARG A 54 8.10 6.12 -11.08
N PRO A 55 8.22 5.66 -12.34
CA PRO A 55 7.93 6.50 -13.47
C PRO A 55 6.47 6.97 -13.33
N GLU A 56 6.23 8.27 -13.54
CA GLU A 56 4.87 8.80 -13.62
C GLU A 56 4.01 7.86 -14.48
N PRO A 57 2.76 7.57 -14.09
CA PRO A 57 1.86 6.87 -14.99
C PRO A 57 1.74 7.73 -16.24
N ARG A 58 2.38 7.29 -17.33
CA ARG A 58 2.23 7.89 -18.64
C ARG A 58 0.76 7.80 -19.01
N HIS A 59 0.00 8.85 -18.72
CA HIS A 59 -1.27 9.12 -19.35
C HIS A 59 -0.99 9.49 -20.81
N SER A 60 -0.62 8.49 -21.61
CA SER A 60 -0.63 8.57 -23.05
C SER A 60 -2.09 8.47 -23.52
N ARG A 61 -2.71 9.64 -23.63
CA ARG A 61 -3.82 10.03 -24.51
C ARG A 61 -4.57 8.91 -25.23
N ARG A 62 -5.90 8.88 -25.04
CA ARG A 62 -6.86 8.99 -26.15
C ARG A 62 -8.22 9.43 -25.61
N ARG A 63 -8.45 10.75 -25.59
CA ARG A 63 -9.80 11.25 -25.88
C ARG A 63 -10.02 10.90 -27.34
N GLU A 64 -10.82 9.88 -27.58
CA GLU A 64 -11.42 9.65 -28.88
C GLU A 64 -12.28 10.88 -29.19
N SER A 65 -11.73 11.78 -30.01
CA SER A 65 -12.54 12.71 -30.78
C SER A 65 -13.25 11.87 -31.84
N LEU A 66 -14.37 11.27 -31.48
CA LEU A 66 -15.22 10.49 -32.37
C LEU A 66 -16.68 10.78 -32.05
N THR A 67 -17.11 11.98 -32.40
CA THR A 67 -18.51 12.28 -32.69
C THR A 67 -18.55 13.21 -33.89
N ALA A 68 -18.92 12.61 -35.02
CA ALA A 68 -19.68 13.08 -36.19
C ALA A 68 -19.46 14.51 -36.69
#